data_AF-A0A3D5RTT6-F1
#
_entry.id   AF-A0A3D5RTT6-F1
#
_cell.length_a   1.000
_cell.length_b   1.000
_cell.length_c   1.000
_cell.angle_alpha   90.00
_cell.angle_beta   90.00
_cell.angle_gamma   90.00
#
_symmetry.space_group_name_H-M   'P 1'
#
loop_
_entity.id
_entity.type
_entity.pdbx_description
1 polymer ?
#
loop_
_entity_poly.entity_id
_entity_poly.type
_entity_poly.pdbx_seq_one_letter_code
_entity_poly.pdbx_strand_id
1 'polypeptide(L)'
;MSIGSWYIMILRLIDTQSLFRQANAMQKSFWGAGSLKEGMTTLAENSAFRAIVDDGLKAAEHHEGKITDQIDLNEWVTMSLQRSSDVVNYRLQSGLAFLASVGSTAPFVGLFGTVW
;
A
#
# COMPACT_ATOMS: atom_id res chain seq x y z
N MET A 1 -16.25 -5.60 23.98
CA MET A 1 -15.87 -6.02 22.62
C MET A 1 -16.89 -5.51 21.62
N SER A 2 -16.83 -4.27 21.12
CA SER A 2 -18.01 -3.85 20.34
C SER A 2 -17.92 -2.73 19.30
N ILE A 3 -17.28 -1.58 19.53
CA ILE A 3 -17.36 -0.48 18.53
C ILE A 3 -16.03 -0.16 17.87
N GLY A 4 -14.92 -0.12 18.63
CA GLY A 4 -13.61 0.19 18.08
C GLY A 4 -13.10 -0.84 17.06
N SER A 5 -13.32 -2.13 17.31
CA SER A 5 -12.93 -3.20 16.38
C SER A 5 -13.76 -3.19 15.10
N TRP A 6 -15.08 -2.99 15.20
CA TRP A 6 -15.97 -2.85 14.04
C TRP A 6 -15.65 -1.60 13.23
N TYR A 7 -15.35 -0.48 13.89
CA TYR A 7 -14.92 0.75 13.23
C TYR A 7 -13.63 0.54 12.42
N ILE A 8 -12.59 -0.03 13.04
CA ILE A 8 -11.33 -0.30 12.35
C ILE A 8 -11.52 -1.31 11.22
N MET A 9 -12.34 -2.35 11.42
CA MET A 9 -12.66 -3.33 10.39
C MET A 9 -13.34 -2.70 9.17
N ILE A 10 -14.37 -1.86 9.38
CA ILE A 10 -15.09 -1.19 8.29
C ILE A 10 -14.14 -0.26 7.53
N LEU A 11 -13.36 0.57 8.24
CA LEU A 11 -12.36 1.42 7.60
C LEU A 11 -11.39 0.60 6.75
N ARG A 12 -10.93 -0.55 7.26
CA ARG A 12 -9.97 -1.38 6.54
C ARG A 12 -10.54 -2.09 5.33
N LEU A 13 -11.81 -2.48 5.40
CA LEU A 13 -12.54 -2.99 4.25
C LEU A 13 -12.68 -1.91 3.17
N ILE A 14 -13.00 -0.67 3.55
CA ILE A 14 -13.10 0.45 2.60
C ILE A 14 -11.75 0.74 1.94
N ASP A 15 -10.68 0.85 2.72
CA ASP A 15 -9.32 1.09 2.22
C ASP A 15 -8.89 -0.01 1.23
N THR A 16 -9.08 -1.27 1.63
CA THR A 16 -8.72 -2.43 0.82
C THR A 16 -9.54 -2.48 -0.48
N GLN A 17 -10.84 -2.19 -0.41
CA GLN A 17 -11.70 -2.13 -1.59
C GLN A 17 -11.29 -1.00 -2.53
N SER A 18 -10.89 0.16 -1.98
CA SER A 18 -10.35 1.27 -2.76
C SER A 18 -9.06 0.88 -3.48
N LEU A 19 -8.14 0.20 -2.79
CA LEU A 19 -6.90 -0.32 -3.36
C LEU A 19 -7.18 -1.30 -4.52
N PHE A 20 -8.10 -2.24 -4.34
CA PHE A 20 -8.49 -3.18 -5.40
C PHE A 20 -9.10 -2.48 -6.61
N ARG A 21 -9.88 -1.42 -6.41
CA ARG A 21 -10.40 -0.60 -7.52
C ARG A 21 -9.27 0.11 -8.27
N GLN A 22 -8.32 0.69 -7.54
CA GLN A 22 -7.14 1.33 -8.14
C GLN A 22 -6.28 0.33 -8.92
N ALA A 23 -6.09 -0.89 -8.40
CA ALA A 23 -5.36 -1.96 -9.07
C ALA A 23 -6.03 -2.36 -10.39
N ASN A 24 -7.35 -2.52 -10.38
CA ASN A 24 -8.12 -2.83 -11.59
C ASN A 24 -8.06 -1.69 -12.62
N ALA A 25 -8.09 -0.43 -12.19
CA ALA A 25 -7.96 0.73 -13.07
C ALA A 25 -6.56 0.78 -13.72
N MET A 26 -5.51 0.56 -12.92
CA MET A 26 -4.14 0.42 -13.43
C MET A 26 -4.08 -0.70 -14.47
N GLN A 27 -4.63 -1.88 -14.17
CA GLN A 27 -4.53 -3.02 -15.08
C GLN A 27 -5.18 -2.75 -16.45
N LYS A 28 -6.27 -1.99 -16.48
CA LYS A 28 -7.02 -1.68 -17.71
C LYS A 28 -6.46 -0.49 -18.48
N SER A 29 -6.02 0.56 -17.80
CA SER A 29 -5.70 1.86 -18.43
C SER A 29 -4.21 2.16 -18.46
N PHE A 30 -3.45 1.77 -17.44
CA PHE A 30 -2.02 2.07 -17.36
C PHE A 30 -1.19 1.24 -18.35
N TRP A 31 -1.42 -0.09 -18.40
CA TRP A 31 -0.67 -0.97 -19.30
C TRP A 31 -1.04 -0.82 -20.78
N GLY A 32 -2.16 -0.17 -21.08
CA GLY A 32 -2.57 0.16 -22.44
C GLY A 32 -2.04 1.51 -22.94
N ALA A 33 -1.39 2.31 -22.09
CA ALA A 33 -0.89 3.63 -22.45
C ALA A 33 0.41 3.54 -23.29
N GLY A 34 0.63 4.52 -24.17
CA GLY A 34 1.81 4.55 -25.05
C GLY A 34 3.11 4.93 -24.33
N SER A 35 3.01 5.47 -23.11
CA SER A 35 4.16 5.81 -22.27
C SER A 35 3.83 5.74 -20.78
N LEU A 36 4.86 5.62 -19.94
CA LEU A 36 4.71 5.59 -18.48
C LEU A 36 4.09 6.88 -17.93
N LYS A 37 4.45 8.03 -18.51
CA LYS A 37 3.97 9.36 -18.13
C LYS A 37 2.50 9.56 -18.50
N GLU A 38 2.09 9.05 -19.65
CA GLU A 38 0.68 9.01 -20.08
C GLU A 38 -0.12 8.02 -19.24
N GLY A 39 0.42 6.83 -18.96
CA GLY A 39 -0.21 5.88 -18.05
C GLY A 39 -0.45 6.50 -16.68
N MET A 40 0.51 7.26 -16.14
CA MET A 40 0.39 7.93 -14.85
C MET A 40 -0.80 8.90 -14.76
N THR A 41 -1.15 9.61 -15.84
CA THR A 41 -2.30 10.53 -15.83
C THR A 41 -3.64 9.81 -15.77
N THR A 42 -3.70 8.54 -16.18
CA THR A 42 -4.90 7.69 -16.07
C THR A 42 -5.16 7.20 -14.64
N LEU A 43 -4.16 7.26 -13.76
CA LEU A 43 -4.30 6.90 -12.35
C LEU A 43 -4.79 8.10 -11.51
N ALA A 44 -5.66 7.81 -10.54
CA ALA A 44 -6.12 8.80 -9.56
C ALA A 44 -4.93 9.44 -8.81
N GLU A 45 -5.03 10.74 -8.51
CA GLU A 45 -3.94 11.49 -7.85
C GLU A 45 -3.54 10.91 -6.50
N ASN A 46 -4.50 10.40 -5.73
CA ASN A 46 -4.26 9.78 -4.42
C ASN A 46 -4.12 8.25 -4.50
N SER A 47 -3.73 7.71 -5.65
CA SER A 47 -3.54 6.27 -5.84
C SER A 47 -2.18 5.81 -5.32
N ALA A 48 -2.16 4.69 -4.58
CA ALA A 48 -0.91 4.07 -4.15
C ALA A 48 -0.03 3.67 -5.36
N PHE A 49 -0.67 3.24 -6.45
CA PHE A 49 0.03 2.86 -7.68
C PHE A 49 0.62 4.07 -8.41
N ARG A 50 -0.02 5.24 -8.31
CA ARG A 50 0.52 6.48 -8.89
C ARG A 50 1.79 6.92 -8.16
N ALA A 51 1.79 6.80 -6.83
CA ALA A 51 2.98 7.09 -6.02
C ALA A 51 4.16 6.18 -6.39
N ILE A 52 3.92 4.87 -6.57
CA ILE A 52 4.96 3.93 -7.00
C ILE A 52 5.52 4.28 -8.38
N VAL A 53 4.66 4.62 -9.34
CA VAL A 53 5.09 5.02 -10.70
C VAL A 53 5.90 6.32 -10.67
N ASP A 54 5.47 7.30 -9.87
CA ASP A 54 6.17 8.58 -9.69
C ASP A 54 7.55 8.38 -9.03
N ASP A 55 7.64 7.52 -8.01
CA ASP A 55 8.91 7.16 -7.36
C ASP A 55 9.87 6.45 -8.33
N GLY A 56 9.35 5.60 -9.21
CA GLY A 56 10.12 4.93 -10.27
C GLY A 56 10.63 5.91 -11.32
N LEU A 57 9.78 6.84 -11.77
CA LEU A 57 10.16 7.90 -12.72
C LEU A 57 11.22 8.84 -12.13
N LYS A 58 11.02 9.29 -10.88
CA LYS A 58 12.02 10.11 -10.17
C LYS A 58 13.32 9.36 -9.99
N ALA A 59 13.30 8.07 -9.66
CA ALA A 59 14.51 7.26 -9.54
C ALA A 59 15.25 7.12 -10.87
N ALA A 60 14.52 7.01 -11.99
CA ALA A 60 15.11 6.97 -13.32
C ALA A 60 15.71 8.33 -13.74
N GLU A 61 15.04 9.44 -13.42
CA GLU A 61 15.51 10.80 -13.72
C GLU A 61 16.67 11.26 -12.81
N HIS A 62 16.70 10.85 -11.53
CA HIS A 62 17.73 11.26 -10.55
C HIS A 62 18.95 10.34 -10.50
N HIS A 63 19.19 9.51 -11.53
CA HIS A 63 20.35 8.62 -11.57
C HIS A 63 21.70 9.36 -11.83
N GLU A 64 21.71 10.70 -11.84
CA GLU A 64 22.90 11.53 -12.09
C GLU A 64 23.64 11.98 -10.81
N GLY A 65 23.92 11.07 -9.86
CA GLY A 65 24.67 11.37 -8.63
C GLY A 65 25.88 10.45 -8.42
N LYS A 66 27.03 11.00 -8.00
CA LYS A 66 28.33 10.31 -7.81
C LYS A 66 28.34 9.05 -6.89
N ILE A 67 27.20 8.67 -6.29
CA ILE A 67 27.01 7.43 -5.49
C ILE A 67 26.12 6.41 -6.23
N THR A 68 25.23 6.85 -7.13
CA THR A 68 24.39 5.96 -7.97
C THR A 68 25.17 5.40 -9.16
N ASP A 69 26.30 5.99 -9.52
CA ASP A 69 27.19 5.60 -10.63
C ASP A 69 27.83 4.20 -10.47
N GLN A 70 27.74 3.60 -9.28
CA GLN A 70 28.24 2.23 -9.01
C GLN A 70 27.16 1.15 -9.09
N ILE A 71 25.89 1.54 -9.22
CA ILE A 71 24.74 0.62 -9.22
C ILE A 71 24.03 0.82 -10.57
N ASP A 72 23.76 -0.26 -11.28
CA ASP A 72 23.05 -0.16 -12.57
C ASP A 72 21.70 0.53 -12.38
N LEU A 73 21.31 1.39 -13.34
CA LEU A 73 20.01 2.09 -13.35
C LEU A 73 18.83 1.14 -13.09
N ASN A 74 18.89 -0.06 -13.66
CA ASN A 74 17.87 -1.08 -13.48
C ASN A 74 17.77 -1.53 -12.00
N GLU A 75 18.90 -1.79 -11.36
CA GLU A 75 18.96 -2.17 -9.95
C GLU A 75 18.49 -1.02 -9.05
N TRP A 76 18.90 0.22 -9.35
CA TRP A 76 18.45 1.41 -8.63
C TRP A 76 16.94 1.63 -8.70
N VAL A 77 16.36 1.56 -9.90
CA VAL A 77 14.91 1.71 -10.11
C VAL A 77 14.16 0.57 -9.43
N THR A 78 14.66 -0.66 -9.53
CA THR A 78 14.05 -1.83 -8.87
C THR A 78 14.03 -1.68 -7.34
N MET A 79 15.12 -1.20 -6.74
CA MET A 79 15.17 -0.91 -5.30
C MET A 79 14.21 0.21 -4.90
N SER A 80 14.07 1.26 -5.72
CA SER A 80 13.12 2.35 -5.48
C SER A 80 11.67 1.84 -5.50
N LEU A 81 11.32 1.05 -6.51
CA LEU A 81 10.01 0.42 -6.63
C LEU A 81 9.71 -0.51 -5.46
N GLN A 82 10.68 -1.34 -5.06
CA GLN A 82 10.55 -2.23 -3.90
C GLN A 82 10.27 -1.43 -2.63
N ARG A 83 11.05 -0.37 -2.38
CA ARG A 83 10.85 0.51 -1.22
C ARG A 83 9.49 1.18 -1.24
N SER A 84 9.04 1.68 -2.38
CA SER A 84 7.72 2.31 -2.52
C SER A 84 6.60 1.30 -2.23
N SER A 85 6.73 0.07 -2.74
CA SER A 85 5.83 -1.05 -2.42
C SER A 85 5.82 -1.38 -0.92
N ASP A 86 6.98 -1.43 -0.26
CA ASP A 86 7.09 -1.70 1.17
C ASP A 86 6.39 -0.62 2.01
N VAL A 87 6.51 0.65 1.62
CA VAL A 87 5.80 1.76 2.26
C VAL A 87 4.29 1.61 2.12
N VAL A 88 3.80 1.22 0.94
CA VAL A 88 2.37 0.96 0.72
C VAL A 88 1.90 -0.22 1.58
N ASN A 89 2.67 -1.32 1.62
CA ASN A 89 2.35 -2.49 2.44
C ASN A 89 2.32 -2.17 3.94
N TYR A 90 3.29 -1.40 4.44
CA TYR A 90 3.31 -0.96 5.83
C TYR A 90 2.06 -0.14 6.18
N ARG A 91 1.64 0.76 5.28
CA ARG A 91 0.42 1.55 5.46
C ARG A 91 -0.85 0.69 5.47
N LEU A 92 -0.89 -0.44 4.78
CA LEU A 92 -2.01 -1.39 4.78
C LEU A 92 -2.04 -2.25 6.05
N GLN A 93 -0.88 -2.54 6.64
CA GLN A 93 -0.77 -3.35 7.85
C GLN A 93 -1.09 -2.58 9.15
N SER A 94 -1.07 -1.25 9.12
CA SER A 94 -1.41 -0.45 10.29
C SER A 94 -2.84 -0.77 10.79
N GLY A 95 -3.05 -0.80 12.10
CA GLY A 95 -4.34 -1.13 12.72
C GLY A 95 -4.69 -2.63 12.79
N LEU A 96 -4.07 -3.50 11.97
CA LEU A 96 -4.29 -4.97 12.04
C LEU A 96 -3.82 -5.56 13.37
N ALA A 97 -2.71 -5.06 13.93
CA ALA A 97 -2.20 -5.51 15.23
C ALA A 97 -3.19 -5.25 16.39
N PHE A 98 -3.93 -4.14 16.32
CA PHE A 98 -4.99 -3.83 17.28
C PHE A 98 -6.17 -4.79 17.13
N LEU A 99 -6.61 -5.06 15.89
CA LEU A 99 -7.64 -6.07 15.63
C LEU A 99 -7.22 -7.47 16.11
N ALA A 100 -5.97 -7.86 15.90
CA ALA A 100 -5.42 -9.14 16.36
C ALA A 100 -5.41 -9.25 17.89
N SER A 101 -4.99 -8.19 18.59
CA SER A 101 -4.98 -8.14 20.06
C SER A 101 -6.40 -8.22 20.65
N VAL A 102 -7.34 -7.49 20.04
CA VAL A 102 -8.75 -7.52 20.42
C VAL A 102 -9.36 -8.90 20.15
N GLY A 103 -9.09 -9.51 19.00
CA GLY A 103 -9.56 -10.87 18.69
C GLY A 103 -9.01 -11.95 19.63
N SER A 104 -7.75 -11.83 20.05
CA SER A 104 -7.10 -12.78 20.96
C SER A 104 -7.59 -12.66 22.41
N THR A 105 -7.98 -11.46 22.87
CA THR A 105 -8.48 -11.22 24.24
C THR A 105 -9.98 -11.46 24.39
N ALA A 106 -10.75 -11.49 23.29
CA ALA A 106 -12.20 -11.77 23.26
C ALA A 106 -12.65 -12.99 24.06
N PRO A 107 -12.07 -14.18 23.84
CA PRO A 107 -12.59 -15.41 24.43
C PRO A 107 -12.31 -15.45 25.93
N PHE A 108 -11.21 -14.85 26.40
CA PHE A 108 -10.86 -14.82 27.82
C PHE A 108 -11.80 -13.90 28.61
N VAL A 109 -12.16 -12.73 28.06
CA VAL A 109 -13.16 -11.83 28.69
C VAL A 109 -14.55 -12.49 28.74
N GLY A 110 -14.94 -13.22 27.69
CA GLY A 110 -16.19 -13.99 27.67
C GLY A 110 -16.19 -15.13 28.69
N LEU A 111 -15.08 -15.85 28.83
CA LEU A 111 -14.90 -16.94 29.78
C LEU A 111 -14.98 -16.45 31.23
N PHE A 112 -14.33 -15.31 31.56
CA PHE A 112 -14.43 -14.71 32.90
C PHE A 112 -15.86 -14.26 33.24
N GLY A 113 -16.62 -13.75 32.27
CA GLY A 113 -18.02 -13.34 32.47
C GLY A 113 -19.01 -14.50 32.68
N THR A 114 -18.63 -15.73 32.30
CA THR A 114 -19.45 -16.94 32.55
C THR A 114 -19.17 -17.64 33.87
N VAL A 115 -18.17 -17.17 34.64
CA VAL A 115 -17.76 -17.77 35.93
C VAL A 115 -18.27 -16.95 37.14
N TRP A 116 -18.94 -15.81 36.91
CA TRP A 116 -19.56 -14.96 37.93
C TRP A 116 -21.09 -14.99 37.86
#